data_AF-A0A3B5PRZ9-F1
#
_entry.id   AF-A0A3B5PRZ9-F1
#
_cell.length_a   1.000
_cell.length_b   1.000
_cell.length_c   1.000
_cell.angle_alpha   90.00
_cell.angle_beta   90.00
_cell.angle_gamma   90.00
#
_symmetry.space_group_name_H-M   'P 1'
#
loop_
_entity.id
_entity.type
_entity.pdbx_description
1 polymer ?
#
loop_
_entity_poly.entity_id
_entity_poly.type
_entity_poly.pdbx_seq_one_letter_code
_entity_poly.pdbx_strand_id
1 'polypeptide(L)'
;MAQGSDSNDASYKSPSPGSRPSSSDDVKKVMRREKNRIAAQKSRMRQTQKADSLHLESENLEKENAALRKEVKQLTEEANYLSSVLSSHEPLCTGLAPQTPDLLYPPHQSSYHRQHIAVPHYQR
;
A
#
# COMPACT_ATOMS: atom_id res chain seq x y z
N MET A 1 1.92 -45.81 -15.00
CA MET A 1 3.05 -46.30 -14.21
C MET A 1 4.10 -45.20 -14.13
N ALA A 2 4.39 -44.72 -12.92
CA ALA A 2 5.66 -44.13 -12.50
C ALA A 2 5.56 -43.96 -10.99
N GLN A 3 6.02 -44.98 -10.27
CA GLN A 3 6.14 -44.99 -8.82
C GLN A 3 7.47 -44.29 -8.48
N GLY A 4 7.40 -43.20 -7.72
CA GLY A 4 8.58 -42.59 -7.09
C GLY A 4 8.59 -42.96 -5.62
N SER A 5 9.22 -44.09 -5.31
CA SER A 5 9.41 -44.60 -3.95
C SER A 5 10.39 -43.76 -3.15
N ASP A 6 9.97 -43.50 -1.90
CA ASP A 6 10.70 -43.54 -0.63
C ASP A 6 12.14 -43.05 -0.53
N SER A 7 12.37 -42.13 0.40
CA SER A 7 13.19 -42.35 1.61
C SER A 7 13.82 -41.03 2.04
N ASN A 8 13.19 -40.35 2.99
CA ASN A 8 13.93 -39.41 3.82
C ASN A 8 13.86 -39.94 5.25
N ASP A 9 14.92 -40.66 5.63
CA ASP A 9 15.21 -41.13 6.98
C ASP A 9 15.45 -39.91 7.87
N ALA A 10 14.36 -39.24 8.25
CA ALA A 10 14.38 -38.36 9.40
C ALA A 10 14.51 -39.28 10.60
N SER A 11 15.75 -39.58 10.99
CA SER A 11 16.11 -40.25 12.23
C SER A 11 15.47 -39.50 13.41
N TYR A 12 14.21 -39.83 13.70
CA TYR A 12 13.52 -39.41 14.90
C TYR A 12 14.19 -40.18 16.02
N LYS A 13 15.16 -39.54 16.66
CA LYS A 13 15.79 -40.06 17.85
C LYS A 13 14.73 -40.07 18.95
N SER A 14 13.99 -41.17 19.04
CA SER A 14 12.98 -41.41 20.06
C SER A 14 13.60 -41.14 21.44
N PRO A 15 12.96 -40.34 22.31
CA PRO A 15 13.47 -40.09 23.64
C PRO A 15 13.57 -41.44 24.37
N SER A 16 14.81 -41.83 24.71
CA SER A 16 15.06 -43.07 25.46
C SER A 16 14.30 -43.03 26.78
N PRO A 17 13.54 -44.08 27.16
CA PRO A 17 12.61 -44.05 28.29
C PRO A 17 13.27 -44.01 29.69
N GLY A 18 14.58 -43.81 29.78
CA GLY A 18 15.34 -43.83 31.03
C GLY A 18 15.59 -42.48 31.71
N SER A 19 15.34 -41.35 31.04
CA SER A 19 15.65 -40.02 31.59
C SER A 19 14.42 -39.44 32.29
N ARG A 20 14.23 -39.76 33.58
CA ARG A 20 13.29 -39.02 34.43
C ARG A 20 13.65 -37.53 34.34
N PRO A 21 12.76 -36.63 33.88
CA PRO A 21 13.07 -35.21 33.87
C PRO A 21 13.39 -34.79 35.31
N SER A 22 14.55 -34.18 35.50
CA SER A 22 14.84 -33.59 36.80
C SER A 22 13.84 -32.47 37.04
N SER A 23 13.48 -32.19 38.30
CA SER A 23 12.59 -31.07 38.66
C SER A 23 13.02 -29.74 38.00
N SER A 24 14.33 -29.56 37.77
CA SER A 24 14.89 -28.41 37.04
C SER A 24 14.49 -28.37 35.56
N ASP A 25 14.39 -29.52 34.89
CA ASP A 25 14.03 -29.61 33.46
C ASP A 25 12.56 -29.27 33.20
N ASP A 26 11.68 -29.60 34.14
CA ASP A 26 10.27 -29.22 34.08
C ASP A 26 10.08 -27.71 34.23
N VAL A 27 10.81 -27.06 35.14
CA VAL A 27 10.78 -25.60 35.28
C VAL A 27 11.28 -24.90 34.01
N LYS A 28 12.39 -25.39 33.41
CA LYS A 28 12.90 -24.87 32.13
C LYS A 28 11.89 -25.08 30.99
N LYS A 29 11.15 -26.19 30.97
CA LYS A 29 10.11 -26.48 29.98
C LYS A 29 8.92 -25.53 30.12
N VAL A 30 8.47 -25.26 31.34
CA VAL A 30 7.41 -24.27 31.61
C VAL A 30 7.85 -22.88 31.15
N MET A 31 9.07 -22.45 31.51
CA MET A 31 9.59 -21.15 31.05
C MET A 31 9.69 -21.05 29.52
N ARG A 32 10.09 -22.13 28.82
CA ARG A 32 10.11 -22.16 27.34
C ARG A 32 8.71 -22.03 26.74
N ARG A 33 7.72 -22.74 27.29
CA ARG A 33 6.32 -22.64 26.86
C ARG A 33 5.78 -21.23 27.06
N GLU A 34 6.07 -20.63 28.20
CA GLU A 34 5.62 -19.27 28.50
C GLU A 34 6.26 -18.24 27.57
N LYS A 35 7.58 -18.34 27.32
CA LYS A 35 8.26 -17.50 26.32
C LYS A 35 7.66 -17.66 24.92
N ASN A 36 7.37 -18.90 24.50
CA ASN A 36 6.75 -19.15 23.20
C ASN A 36 5.31 -18.62 23.13
N ARG A 37 4.53 -18.74 24.21
CA ARG A 37 3.18 -18.18 24.32
C ARG A 37 3.20 -16.67 24.09
N ILE A 38 4.10 -15.96 24.77
CA ILE A 38 4.29 -14.51 24.60
C ILE A 38 4.76 -14.19 23.18
N ALA A 39 5.71 -14.95 22.63
CA ALA A 39 6.21 -14.73 21.27
C ALA A 39 5.11 -14.92 20.21
N ALA A 40 4.27 -15.96 20.35
CA ALA A 40 3.15 -16.22 19.48
C ALA A 40 2.07 -15.12 19.58
N GLN A 41 1.75 -14.67 20.80
CA GLN A 41 0.84 -13.55 21.01
C GLN A 41 1.38 -12.27 20.35
N LYS A 42 2.67 -11.97 20.54
CA LYS A 42 3.32 -10.80 19.92
C LYS A 42 3.34 -10.90 18.41
N SER A 43 3.58 -12.08 17.84
CA SER A 43 3.54 -12.32 16.39
C SER A 43 2.15 -12.07 15.83
N ARG A 44 1.10 -12.64 16.45
CA ARG A 44 -0.31 -12.38 16.07
C ARG A 44 -0.64 -10.89 16.15
N MET A 45 -0.27 -10.23 17.24
CA MET A 45 -0.50 -8.80 17.43
C MET A 45 0.17 -7.96 16.35
N ARG A 46 1.43 -8.25 16.00
CA ARG A 46 2.12 -7.54 14.89
C ARG A 46 1.42 -7.75 13.55
N GLN A 47 0.91 -8.95 13.30
CA GLN A 47 0.19 -9.25 12.07
C GLN A 47 -1.13 -8.48 12.00
N THR A 48 -1.89 -8.44 13.09
CA THR A 48 -3.12 -7.63 13.19
C THR A 48 -2.82 -6.15 13.01
N GLN A 49 -1.84 -5.60 13.73
CA GLN A 49 -1.44 -4.19 13.59
C GLN A 49 -1.02 -3.82 12.16
N LYS A 50 -0.32 -4.73 11.47
CA LYS A 50 0.05 -4.51 10.06
C LYS A 50 -1.19 -4.48 9.16
N ALA A 51 -2.14 -5.39 9.36
CA ALA A 51 -3.39 -5.40 8.61
C ALA A 51 -4.20 -4.13 8.86
N ASP A 52 -4.34 -3.72 10.13
CA ASP A 52 -5.06 -2.50 10.52
C ASP A 52 -4.44 -1.24 9.90
N SER A 53 -3.11 -1.17 9.92
CA SER A 53 -2.36 -0.03 9.34
C SER A 53 -2.55 0.05 7.83
N LEU A 54 -2.47 -1.07 7.12
CA LEU A 54 -2.71 -1.13 5.67
C LEU A 54 -4.16 -0.78 5.31
N HIS A 55 -5.13 -1.25 6.10
CA HIS A 55 -6.53 -0.90 5.91
C HIS A 55 -6.76 0.60 6.07
N LEU A 56 -6.25 1.19 7.16
CA LEU A 56 -6.38 2.63 7.41
C LEU A 56 -5.73 3.47 6.30
N GLU A 57 -4.55 3.07 5.83
CA GLU A 57 -3.85 3.73 4.73
C GLU A 57 -4.68 3.65 3.43
N SER A 58 -5.25 2.48 3.11
CA SER A 58 -6.13 2.30 1.95
C SER A 58 -7.34 3.21 2.02
N GLU A 59 -8.04 3.25 3.16
CA GLU A 59 -9.21 4.10 3.34
C GLU A 59 -8.87 5.59 3.22
N ASN A 60 -7.71 6.00 3.73
CA ASN A 60 -7.24 7.38 3.60
C ASN A 60 -6.97 7.73 2.13
N LEU A 61 -6.24 6.87 1.43
CA LEU A 61 -5.93 7.07 0.01
C LEU A 61 -7.20 7.08 -0.85
N GLU A 62 -8.20 6.25 -0.56
CA GLU A 62 -9.50 6.25 -1.25
C GLU A 62 -10.24 7.58 -1.07
N LYS A 63 -10.26 8.12 0.17
CA LYS A 63 -10.86 9.42 0.47
C LYS A 63 -10.14 10.56 -0.28
N GLU A 64 -8.82 10.58 -0.22
CA GLU A 64 -8.01 11.59 -0.92
C GLU A 64 -8.20 11.50 -2.43
N ASN A 65 -8.21 10.29 -2.99
CA ASN A 65 -8.42 10.08 -4.42
C ASN A 65 -9.81 10.58 -4.86
N ALA A 66 -10.85 10.29 -4.07
CA ALA A 66 -12.20 10.78 -4.34
C ALA A 66 -12.28 12.31 -4.28
N ALA A 67 -11.62 12.94 -3.30
CA ALA A 67 -11.55 14.39 -3.18
C ALA A 67 -10.85 15.02 -4.39
N LEU A 68 -9.67 14.51 -4.76
CA LEU A 68 -8.92 14.98 -5.93
C LEU A 68 -9.70 14.81 -7.24
N ARG A 69 -10.37 13.68 -7.44
CA ARG A 69 -11.23 13.46 -8.62
C ARG A 69 -12.38 14.48 -8.69
N LYS A 70 -12.95 14.83 -7.55
CA LYS A 70 -14.00 15.85 -7.47
C LYS A 70 -13.44 17.23 -7.84
N GLU A 71 -12.28 17.60 -7.32
CA GLU A 71 -11.61 18.86 -7.63
C GLU A 71 -11.26 18.97 -9.12
N VAL A 72 -10.65 17.91 -9.70
CA VAL A 72 -10.37 17.85 -11.14
C VAL A 72 -11.63 18.05 -11.96
N LYS A 73 -12.74 17.38 -11.60
CA LYS A 73 -14.02 17.55 -12.27
C LYS A 73 -14.51 19.00 -12.22
N GLN A 74 -14.50 19.62 -11.03
CA GLN A 74 -14.95 21.00 -10.83
C GLN A 74 -14.12 21.99 -11.64
N LEU A 75 -12.79 21.89 -11.58
CA LEU A 75 -11.88 22.76 -12.34
C LEU A 75 -12.04 22.58 -13.84
N THR A 76 -12.28 21.35 -14.30
CA THR A 76 -12.54 21.07 -15.72
C THR A 76 -13.85 21.70 -16.18
N GLU A 77 -14.91 21.59 -15.38
CA GLU A 77 -16.20 22.24 -15.66
C GLU A 77 -16.07 23.77 -15.69
N GLU A 78 -15.32 24.36 -14.76
CA GLU A 78 -15.06 25.80 -14.72
C GLU A 78 -14.23 26.28 -15.93
N ALA A 79 -13.17 25.56 -16.28
CA ALA A 79 -12.35 25.87 -17.45
C ALA A 79 -13.17 25.80 -18.75
N ASN A 80 -14.02 24.78 -18.89
CA ASN A 80 -14.93 24.65 -20.04
C ASN A 80 -15.95 25.79 -20.08
N TYR A 81 -16.53 26.15 -18.93
CA TYR A 81 -17.46 27.27 -18.82
C TYR A 81 -16.82 28.59 -19.24
N LEU A 82 -15.65 28.92 -18.68
CA LEU A 82 -14.92 30.15 -19.01
C LEU A 82 -14.51 30.17 -20.49
N SER A 83 -14.04 29.03 -21.03
CA SER A 83 -13.69 28.92 -22.45
C SER A 83 -14.91 29.15 -23.35
N SER A 84 -16.07 28.63 -22.97
CA SER A 84 -17.33 28.87 -23.69
C SER A 84 -17.75 30.34 -23.64
N VAL A 85 -17.64 30.99 -22.48
CA VAL A 85 -17.95 32.42 -22.32
C VAL A 85 -17.03 33.25 -23.21
N LEU A 86 -15.72 33.00 -23.19
CA LEU A 86 -14.76 33.69 -24.04
C LEU A 86 -15.03 33.48 -25.53
N SER A 87 -15.29 32.23 -25.95
CA SER A 87 -15.60 31.91 -27.34
C SER A 87 -16.87 32.63 -27.84
N SER A 88 -17.88 32.77 -26.97
CA SER A 88 -19.10 33.51 -27.31
C SER A 88 -18.89 35.03 -27.41
N HIS A 89 -17.92 35.56 -26.67
CA HIS A 89 -17.60 36.99 -26.65
C HIS A 89 -16.66 37.39 -27.80
N GLU A 90 -15.74 36.51 -28.21
CA GLU A 90 -14.77 36.73 -29.29
C GLU A 90 -15.36 37.41 -30.55
N PRO A 91 -16.49 36.97 -31.14
CA PRO A 91 -17.07 37.62 -32.32
C PRO A 91 -17.63 39.04 -32.08
N LEU A 92 -17.85 39.43 -30.82
CA LEU A 92 -18.36 40.75 -30.42
C LEU A 92 -17.23 41.71 -30.00
N CYS A 93 -16.01 41.20 -29.83
CA CYS A 93 -14.88 41.96 -29.33
C CYS A 93 -14.21 42.75 -30.46
N THR A 94 -14.58 44.02 -30.63
CA THR A 94 -14.05 44.91 -31.69
C THR A 94 -12.57 45.35 -31.50
N GLY A 95 -11.83 44.76 -30.55
CA GLY A 95 -10.49 45.20 -30.15
C GLY A 95 -9.36 44.17 -30.27
N LEU A 96 -9.66 42.92 -30.64
CA LEU A 96 -8.65 41.87 -30.76
C LEU A 96 -8.66 41.30 -32.19
N ALA A 97 -7.90 41.94 -33.08
CA ALA A 97 -7.35 41.24 -34.25
C ALA A 97 -6.58 39.98 -33.76
N PRO A 98 -6.41 38.92 -34.58
CA PRO A 98 -6.02 37.60 -34.09
C PRO A 98 -4.63 37.62 -33.44
N GLN A 99 -4.59 37.84 -32.13
CA GLN A 99 -3.41 37.65 -31.32
C GLN A 99 -3.25 36.13 -31.17
N THR A 100 -2.27 35.60 -31.89
CA THR A 100 -1.79 34.22 -31.84
C THR A 100 -2.01 33.54 -30.48
N PRO A 101 -2.65 32.35 -30.41
CA PRO A 101 -2.97 31.69 -29.15
C PRO A 101 -1.74 31.04 -28.47
N ASP A 102 -0.54 31.16 -29.04
CA ASP A 102 0.65 30.40 -28.62
C ASP A 102 1.49 31.05 -27.50
N LEU A 103 1.19 32.27 -27.04
CA LEU A 103 2.09 33.00 -26.12
C LEU A 103 1.59 33.17 -24.67
N LEU A 104 0.39 32.69 -24.32
CA LEU A 104 -0.20 32.93 -22.98
C LEU A 104 -0.06 31.78 -21.98
N TYR A 105 0.50 30.64 -22.38
CA TYR A 105 0.95 29.62 -21.44
C TYR A 105 2.41 29.28 -21.74
N PRO A 106 3.37 29.74 -20.92
CA PRO A 106 4.67 29.10 -20.87
C PRO A 106 4.43 27.60 -20.71
N PRO A 107 5.20 26.71 -21.36
CA PRO A 107 5.14 25.31 -21.01
C PRO A 107 5.62 25.24 -19.58
N HIS A 108 4.68 25.18 -18.63
CA HIS A 108 4.93 24.56 -17.35
C HIS A 108 5.34 23.14 -17.71
N GLN A 109 6.65 22.96 -17.95
CA GLN A 109 7.30 21.69 -17.77
C GLN A 109 6.73 21.17 -16.47
N SER A 110 5.94 20.13 -16.56
CA SER A 110 5.24 19.52 -15.46
C SER A 110 6.31 19.09 -14.45
N SER A 111 6.66 20.00 -13.56
CA SER A 111 7.52 19.77 -12.39
C SER A 111 6.76 18.97 -11.34
N TYR A 112 5.49 18.63 -11.61
CA TYR A 112 4.93 17.34 -11.25
C TYR A 112 5.68 16.22 -12.00
N HIS A 113 6.97 16.09 -11.71
CA HIS A 113 7.58 14.78 -11.63
C HIS A 113 6.70 14.02 -10.64
N ARG A 114 5.73 13.29 -11.20
CA ARG A 114 4.89 12.34 -10.51
C ARG A 114 5.89 11.44 -9.80
N GLN A 115 6.17 11.73 -8.53
CA GLN A 115 6.88 10.80 -7.68
C GLN A 115 5.99 9.58 -7.73
N HIS A 116 6.42 8.59 -8.51
CA HIS A 116 5.79 7.30 -8.52
C HIS A 116 5.75 6.91 -7.05
N ILE A 117 4.54 6.80 -6.50
CA ILE A 117 4.33 6.21 -5.18
C ILE A 117 4.99 4.84 -5.30
N ALA A 118 6.22 4.74 -4.78
CA ALA A 118 6.94 3.50 -4.71
C ALA A 118 6.17 2.69 -3.68
N VAL A 119 5.26 1.84 -4.15
CA VAL A 119 4.59 0.87 -3.31
C VAL A 119 5.72 0.04 -2.71
N PRO A 120 5.96 0.09 -1.39
CA PRO A 120 7.01 -0.70 -0.78
C PRO A 120 6.67 -2.16 -1.06
N HIS A 121 7.49 -2.79 -1.91
CA HIS A 121 7.42 -4.21 -2.17
C HIS A 121 7.74 -4.93 -0.86
N TYR A 122 6.71 -5.32 -0.10
CA TYR A 122 6.90 -6.15 1.07
C TYR A 122 7.41 -7.52 0.61
N GLN A 123 8.71 -7.77 0.75
CA GLN A 123 9.29 -9.10 0.67
C GLN A 123 8.63 -10.00 1.73
N ARG A 124 8.24 -11.19 1.27
CA ARG A 124 7.70 -12.29 2.09
C ARG A 124 8.72 -12.81 3.09
#